data_AF-A0A497PBB2-F1
#
_entry.id   AF-A0A497PBB2-F1
#
_cell.length_a   1.000
_cell.length_b   1.000
_cell.length_c   1.000
_cell.angle_alpha   90.00
_cell.angle_beta   90.00
_cell.angle_gamma   90.00
#
_symmetry.space_group_name_H-M   'P 1'
#
loop_
_entity.id
_entity.type
_entity.pdbx_description
1 polymer ?
#
loop_
_entity_poly.entity_id
_entity_poly.type
_entity_poly.pdbx_seq_one_letter_code
_entity_poly.pdbx_strand_id
1 'polypeptide(L)'
;MVQAYLSGPIIHDDLRRDEFYHVVVDTLEKNGVTVFAPQFLPKASPREIYLRDVREVRVSDFLVAEVSNPSLGVGMEIMLAIELVIPVLLFRHTQSKPLSHMVRGADGKALFEYETMDDVRRILNGITYDSLIVHPCPSCDSQVAEVDEEGLRCVGCGSRFTVE
;
A
#
# COMPACT_ATOMS: atom_id res chain seq x y z
N MET A 1 5.28 -17.40 -1.05
CA MET A 1 5.04 -16.48 -2.19
C MET A 1 4.38 -15.27 -1.58
N VAL A 2 4.94 -14.08 -1.79
CA VAL A 2 4.47 -12.86 -1.14
C VAL A 2 3.16 -12.41 -1.79
N GLN A 3 2.17 -12.01 -0.99
CA GLN A 3 0.88 -11.50 -1.44
C GLN A 3 0.66 -10.04 -1.02
N ALA A 4 0.25 -9.20 -1.98
CA ALA A 4 -0.16 -7.82 -1.76
C ALA A 4 -1.69 -7.67 -1.89
N TYR A 5 -2.29 -6.87 -1.01
CA TYR A 5 -3.65 -6.35 -1.22
C TYR A 5 -3.57 -4.98 -1.90
N LEU A 6 -4.20 -4.80 -3.06
CA LEU A 6 -4.25 -3.52 -3.75
C LEU A 6 -5.59 -2.82 -3.48
N SER A 7 -5.55 -1.84 -2.58
CA SER A 7 -6.68 -1.01 -2.19
C SER A 7 -6.83 0.21 -3.11
N GLY A 8 -8.06 0.49 -3.53
CA GLY A 8 -8.40 1.64 -4.35
C GLY A 8 -9.91 1.87 -4.47
N PRO A 9 -10.38 3.09 -4.78
CA PRO A 9 -11.81 3.33 -5.00
C PRO A 9 -12.45 2.39 -6.04
N ILE A 10 -13.52 1.68 -5.64
CA ILE A 10 -14.28 0.74 -6.48
C ILE A 10 -15.54 1.38 -7.10
N ILE A 11 -16.13 2.40 -6.43
CA ILE A 11 -17.51 2.85 -6.70
C ILE A 11 -17.57 4.09 -7.62
N HIS A 12 -16.51 4.87 -7.71
CA HIS A 12 -16.49 6.14 -8.47
C HIS A 12 -15.56 6.01 -9.68
N ASP A 13 -16.12 5.66 -10.84
CA ASP A 13 -15.38 5.48 -12.10
C ASP A 13 -14.59 6.75 -12.50
N ASP A 14 -15.15 7.92 -12.19
CA ASP A 14 -14.57 9.25 -12.42
C ASP A 14 -13.41 9.61 -11.48
N LEU A 15 -13.22 8.87 -10.39
CA LEU A 15 -12.08 9.00 -9.47
C LEU A 15 -11.08 7.85 -9.63
N ARG A 16 -11.37 6.90 -10.51
CA ARG A 16 -10.62 5.66 -10.68
C ARG A 16 -9.33 5.95 -11.46
N ARG A 17 -8.18 5.70 -10.83
CA ARG A 17 -6.86 5.80 -11.47
C ARG A 17 -6.48 4.46 -12.07
N ASP A 18 -7.17 4.05 -13.13
CA ASP A 18 -7.00 2.73 -13.75
C ASP A 18 -5.56 2.43 -14.13
N GLU A 19 -4.87 3.46 -14.64
CA GLU A 19 -3.46 3.38 -14.98
C GLU A 19 -2.60 3.03 -13.77
N PHE A 20 -2.87 3.65 -12.61
CA PHE A 20 -2.17 3.34 -11.37
C PHE A 20 -2.33 1.87 -11.01
N TYR A 21 -3.56 1.34 -11.00
CA TYR A 21 -3.79 -0.05 -10.62
C TYR A 21 -3.11 -1.05 -11.56
N HIS A 22 -3.19 -0.82 -12.87
CA HIS A 22 -2.51 -1.68 -13.83
C HIS A 22 -0.99 -1.63 -13.66
N VAL A 23 -0.43 -0.45 -13.39
CA VAL A 23 1.01 -0.29 -13.14
C VAL A 23 1.44 -0.98 -11.86
N VAL A 24 0.67 -0.86 -10.77
CA VAL A 24 0.98 -1.56 -9.52
C VAL A 24 0.93 -3.08 -9.73
N VAL A 25 -0.13 -3.61 -10.34
CA VAL A 25 -0.25 -5.06 -10.61
C VAL A 25 0.91 -5.55 -11.46
N ASP A 26 1.15 -4.95 -12.62
CA ASP A 26 2.22 -5.36 -13.54
C ASP A 26 3.61 -5.29 -12.87
N THR A 27 3.87 -4.24 -12.10
CA THR A 27 5.17 -4.07 -11.43
C THR A 27 5.35 -5.08 -10.30
N LEU A 28 4.35 -5.29 -9.45
CA LEU A 28 4.44 -6.24 -8.34
C LEU A 28 4.55 -7.69 -8.83
N GLU A 29 3.75 -8.08 -9.84
CA GLU A 29 3.81 -9.43 -10.41
C GLU A 29 5.18 -9.72 -11.06
N LYS A 30 5.77 -8.73 -11.75
CA LYS A 30 7.15 -8.84 -12.28
C LYS A 30 8.20 -9.02 -11.18
N ASN A 31 7.94 -8.52 -9.97
CA ASN A 31 8.79 -8.69 -8.79
C ASN A 31 8.41 -9.95 -7.97
N GLY A 32 7.58 -10.85 -8.52
CA GLY A 32 7.25 -12.13 -7.88
C GLY A 32 6.19 -12.04 -6.78
N VAL A 33 5.47 -10.92 -6.69
CA VAL A 33 4.38 -10.70 -5.73
C VAL A 33 3.04 -11.04 -6.39
N THR A 34 2.22 -11.83 -5.70
CA THR A 34 0.82 -12.05 -6.11
C THR A 34 -0.04 -10.88 -5.64
N VAL A 35 -0.86 -10.31 -6.52
CA VAL A 35 -1.68 -9.13 -6.17
C VAL A 35 -3.16 -9.49 -6.17
N PHE A 36 -3.81 -9.25 -5.03
CA PHE A 36 -5.27 -9.24 -4.96
C PHE A 36 -5.79 -7.82 -5.23
N ALA A 37 -6.54 -7.64 -6.33
CA ALA A 37 -7.04 -6.34 -6.79
C ALA A 37 -8.58 -6.35 -6.97
N PRO A 38 -9.36 -6.04 -5.93
CA PRO A 38 -10.83 -6.15 -5.92
C PRO A 38 -11.53 -5.27 -6.96
N GLN A 39 -10.92 -4.14 -7.35
CA GLN A 39 -11.44 -3.20 -8.34
C GLN A 39 -11.53 -3.77 -9.77
N PHE A 40 -10.85 -4.88 -10.05
CA PHE A 40 -10.95 -5.61 -11.32
C PHE A 40 -11.94 -6.77 -11.26
N LEU A 41 -12.51 -7.06 -10.09
CA LEU A 41 -13.47 -8.16 -9.93
C LEU A 41 -14.87 -7.73 -10.37
N PRO A 42 -15.71 -8.68 -10.83
CA PRO A 42 -17.10 -8.38 -11.14
C PRO A 42 -17.86 -7.90 -9.90
N LYS A 43 -18.97 -7.20 -10.15
CA LYS A 43 -19.89 -6.77 -9.08
C LYS A 43 -20.38 -7.99 -8.30
N ALA A 44 -20.44 -7.83 -6.98
CA ALA A 44 -20.99 -8.81 -6.04
C ALA A 44 -21.86 -8.09 -5.00
N SER A 45 -22.56 -8.84 -4.15
CA SER A 45 -23.34 -8.20 -3.08
C SER A 45 -22.41 -7.50 -2.07
N PRO A 46 -22.88 -6.45 -1.37
CA PRO A 46 -22.07 -5.77 -0.36
C PRO A 46 -21.49 -6.70 0.71
N ARG A 47 -22.24 -7.73 1.12
CA ARG A 47 -21.78 -8.71 2.11
C ARG A 47 -20.65 -9.58 1.56
N GLU A 48 -20.74 -10.00 0.31
CA GLU A 48 -19.68 -10.79 -0.33
C GLU A 48 -18.40 -9.97 -0.50
N ILE A 49 -18.51 -8.72 -0.96
CA ILE A 49 -17.38 -7.80 -1.08
C ILE A 49 -16.71 -7.61 0.29
N TYR A 50 -17.49 -7.28 1.32
CA TYR A 50 -16.95 -7.10 2.68
C TYR A 50 -16.21 -8.34 3.19
N LEU A 51 -16.82 -9.53 3.11
CA LEU A 51 -16.22 -10.76 3.62
C LEU A 51 -14.99 -11.20 2.82
N ARG A 52 -15.00 -10.99 1.51
CA ARG A 52 -13.87 -11.25 0.62
C ARG A 52 -12.73 -10.31 0.96
N ASP A 53 -12.95 -9.00 0.89
CA ASP A 53 -11.89 -8.00 1.04
C ASP A 53 -11.26 -8.04 2.43
N VAL A 54 -12.06 -8.23 3.50
CA VAL A 54 -11.53 -8.45 4.87
C VAL A 54 -10.68 -9.71 4.96
N ARG A 55 -11.06 -10.80 4.29
CA ARG A 55 -10.26 -12.03 4.26
C ARG A 55 -8.95 -11.80 3.54
N GLU A 56 -9.00 -11.17 2.38
CA GLU A 56 -7.82 -10.96 1.53
C GLU A 56 -6.82 -10.02 2.19
N VAL A 57 -7.26 -8.94 2.83
CA VAL A 57 -6.37 -8.10 3.66
C VAL A 57 -5.69 -8.92 4.75
N ARG A 58 -6.41 -9.82 5.44
CA ARG A 58 -5.87 -10.63 6.55
C ARG A 58 -4.80 -11.64 6.14
N VAL A 59 -4.77 -12.06 4.88
CA VAL A 59 -3.82 -13.07 4.39
C VAL A 59 -2.71 -12.46 3.52
N SER A 60 -2.75 -11.15 3.29
CA SER A 60 -1.71 -10.41 2.58
C SER A 60 -0.53 -10.08 3.49
N ASP A 61 0.67 -10.12 2.93
CA ASP A 61 1.91 -9.75 3.60
C ASP A 61 2.09 -8.23 3.69
N PHE A 62 1.50 -7.48 2.75
CA PHE A 62 1.45 -6.02 2.78
C PHE A 62 0.24 -5.48 2.00
N LEU A 63 -0.09 -4.21 2.24
CA LEU A 63 -1.16 -3.50 1.55
C LEU A 63 -0.61 -2.32 0.76
N VAL A 64 -1.05 -2.15 -0.49
CA VAL A 64 -0.82 -0.95 -1.30
C VAL A 64 -2.14 -0.20 -1.44
N ALA A 65 -2.18 1.10 -1.12
CA ALA A 65 -3.38 1.91 -1.25
C ALA A 65 -3.16 3.18 -2.07
N GLU A 66 -4.04 3.43 -3.03
CA GLU A 66 -4.15 4.72 -3.71
C GLU A 66 -5.03 5.67 -2.87
N VAL A 67 -4.46 6.78 -2.40
CA VAL A 67 -5.11 7.71 -1.46
C VAL A 67 -5.19 9.14 -1.98
N SER A 68 -5.16 9.33 -3.31
CA SER A 68 -5.37 10.66 -3.91
C SER A 68 -6.78 11.20 -3.65
N ASN A 69 -7.76 10.29 -3.56
CA ASN A 69 -9.17 10.61 -3.34
C ASN A 69 -9.68 9.96 -2.04
N PRO A 70 -10.49 10.67 -1.23
CA PRO A 70 -11.12 10.07 -0.06
C PRO A 70 -12.02 8.90 -0.44
N SER A 71 -11.86 7.76 0.23
CA SER A 71 -12.69 6.58 0.06
C SER A 71 -12.89 5.87 1.39
N LEU A 72 -14.15 5.64 1.78
CA LEU A 72 -14.49 4.95 3.03
C LEU A 72 -14.00 3.50 3.02
N GLY A 73 -14.14 2.80 1.89
CA GLY A 73 -13.68 1.41 1.74
C GLY A 73 -12.16 1.31 1.91
N VAL A 74 -11.41 2.18 1.22
CA VAL A 74 -9.94 2.26 1.35
C VAL A 74 -9.53 2.57 2.79
N GLY A 75 -10.24 3.49 3.46
CA GLY A 75 -10.01 3.79 4.88
C GLY A 75 -10.23 2.58 5.79
N MET A 76 -11.27 1.78 5.55
CA MET A 76 -11.53 0.54 6.30
C MET A 76 -10.42 -0.49 6.10
N GLU A 77 -9.94 -0.65 4.86
CA GLU A 77 -8.87 -1.59 4.49
C GLU A 77 -7.53 -1.18 5.11
N ILE A 78 -7.16 0.11 5.03
CA ILE A 78 -5.96 0.65 5.68
C ILE A 78 -6.01 0.41 7.19
N MET A 79 -7.13 0.75 7.84
CA MET A 79 -7.25 0.57 9.29
C MET A 79 -7.14 -0.90 9.69
N LEU A 80 -7.76 -1.81 8.93
CA LEU A 80 -7.64 -3.25 9.18
C LEU A 80 -6.20 -3.74 9.06
N ALA A 81 -5.46 -3.30 8.04
CA ALA A 81 -4.06 -3.66 7.86
C ALA A 81 -3.20 -3.17 9.05
N ILE A 82 -3.42 -1.92 9.50
CA ILE A 82 -2.71 -1.35 10.64
C ILE A 82 -2.97 -2.14 11.93
N GLU A 83 -4.23 -2.46 12.22
CA GLU A 83 -4.61 -3.25 13.41
C GLU A 83 -4.02 -4.68 13.39
N LEU A 84 -3.69 -5.19 12.19
CA LEU A 84 -3.05 -6.49 11.99
C LEU A 84 -1.52 -6.40 11.89
N VAL A 85 -0.93 -5.20 12.03
CA VAL A 85 0.52 -4.94 11.87
C VAL A 85 1.02 -5.35 10.47
N ILE A 86 0.15 -5.24 9.47
CA ILE A 86 0.49 -5.46 8.07
C ILE A 86 1.07 -4.15 7.52
N PRO A 87 2.29 -4.15 6.94
CA PRO A 87 2.88 -2.97 6.32
C PRO A 87 1.97 -2.32 5.27
N VAL A 88 1.80 -1.00 5.35
CA VAL A 88 0.95 -0.23 4.43
C VAL A 88 1.78 0.72 3.57
N LEU A 89 1.72 0.56 2.25
CA LEU A 89 2.33 1.44 1.26
C LEU A 89 1.25 2.35 0.65
N LEU A 90 1.23 3.61 1.05
CA LEU A 90 0.29 4.60 0.53
C LEU A 90 0.89 5.35 -0.65
N PHE A 91 0.11 5.50 -1.73
CA PHE A 91 0.46 6.30 -2.89
C PHE A 91 -0.51 7.45 -3.06
N ARG A 92 0.03 8.65 -3.23
CA ARG A 92 -0.74 9.88 -3.41
C ARG A 92 -0.20 10.68 -4.58
N HIS A 93 -1.08 11.12 -5.48
CA HIS A 93 -0.67 12.03 -6.55
C HIS A 93 -0.33 13.41 -5.97
N THR A 94 0.73 14.06 -6.44
CA THR A 94 1.18 15.37 -5.90
C THR A 94 0.10 16.45 -5.99
N GLN A 95 -0.72 16.44 -7.04
CA GLN A 95 -1.83 17.39 -7.25
C GLN A 95 -3.12 17.05 -6.48
N SER A 96 -3.10 16.05 -5.59
CA SER A 96 -4.29 15.66 -4.81
C SER A 96 -4.66 16.72 -3.79
N LYS A 97 -5.91 16.68 -3.30
CA LYS A 97 -6.30 17.41 -2.09
C LYS A 97 -5.49 16.91 -0.88
N PRO A 98 -5.41 17.70 0.22
CA PRO A 98 -4.74 17.26 1.43
C PRO A 98 -5.27 15.91 1.93
N LEU A 99 -4.36 15.00 2.26
CA LEU A 99 -4.70 13.71 2.85
C LEU A 99 -5.27 13.91 4.27
N SER A 100 -6.25 13.10 4.64
CA SER A 100 -6.89 13.14 5.96
C SER A 100 -5.86 13.08 7.09
N HIS A 101 -6.06 13.90 8.14
CA HIS A 101 -5.23 13.85 9.34
C HIS A 101 -5.22 12.46 10.00
N MET A 102 -6.33 11.74 9.94
CA MET A 102 -6.42 10.36 10.44
C MET A 102 -5.44 9.44 9.71
N VAL A 103 -5.47 9.45 8.36
CA VAL A 103 -4.58 8.59 7.56
C VAL A 103 -3.13 9.03 7.73
N ARG A 104 -2.85 10.35 7.73
CA ARG A 104 -1.50 10.89 7.95
C ARG A 104 -0.91 10.54 9.32
N GLY A 105 -1.75 10.49 10.36
CA GLY A 105 -1.34 10.18 11.73
C GLY A 105 -1.35 8.69 12.07
N ALA A 106 -1.86 7.82 11.20
CA ALA A 106 -1.96 6.39 11.49
C ALA A 106 -0.59 5.69 11.45
N ASP A 107 -0.39 4.68 12.29
CA ASP A 107 0.88 3.94 12.34
C ASP A 107 1.02 2.91 11.20
N GLY A 108 2.15 2.23 11.10
CA GLY A 108 2.35 1.08 10.21
C GLY A 108 2.44 1.37 8.71
N LYS A 109 2.63 2.63 8.32
CA LYS A 109 2.59 3.06 6.93
C LYS A 109 3.85 3.75 6.42
N ALA A 110 4.08 3.67 5.11
CA ALA A 110 4.92 4.56 4.34
C ALA A 110 4.06 5.33 3.33
N LEU A 111 4.30 6.64 3.20
CA LEU A 111 3.58 7.48 2.22
C LEU A 111 4.53 7.89 1.11
N PHE A 112 4.15 7.57 -0.13
CA PHE A 112 4.84 7.94 -1.34
C PHE A 112 4.00 8.91 -2.16
N GLU A 113 4.65 9.95 -2.67
CA GLU A 113 4.06 10.88 -3.62
C GLU A 113 4.54 10.55 -5.03
N TYR A 114 3.62 10.64 -6.00
CA TYR A 114 3.93 10.42 -7.41
C TYR A 114 3.31 11.53 -8.27
N GLU A 115 3.95 11.84 -9.39
CA GLU A 115 3.38 12.70 -10.42
C GLU A 115 3.10 11.90 -11.69
N THR A 116 3.95 10.91 -11.96
CA THR A 116 3.86 10.05 -13.13
C THR A 116 3.78 8.58 -12.73
N MET A 117 3.37 7.72 -13.67
CA MET A 117 3.42 6.27 -13.45
C MET A 117 4.85 5.73 -13.38
N ASP A 118 5.83 6.45 -13.96
CA ASP A 118 7.24 6.06 -13.84
C ASP A 118 7.76 6.26 -12.42
N ASP A 119 7.24 7.24 -11.68
CA ASP A 119 7.51 7.36 -10.24
C ASP A 119 7.01 6.13 -9.49
N VAL A 120 5.77 5.70 -9.76
CA VAL A 120 5.17 4.52 -9.13
C VAL A 120 6.02 3.27 -9.43
N ARG A 121 6.39 3.05 -10.69
CA ARG A 121 7.27 1.93 -11.08
C ARG A 121 8.62 1.99 -10.36
N ARG A 122 9.25 3.16 -10.32
CA ARG A 122 10.56 3.36 -9.68
C ARG A 122 10.49 3.08 -8.18
N ILE A 123 9.45 3.56 -7.50
CA ILE A 123 9.23 3.33 -6.08
C ILE A 123 9.07 1.83 -5.82
N LEU A 124 8.16 1.16 -6.53
CA LEU A 124 7.89 -0.26 -6.34
C LEU A 124 9.10 -1.15 -6.68
N ASN A 125 9.87 -0.82 -7.73
CA ASN A 125 11.09 -1.57 -8.04
C ASN A 125 12.22 -1.36 -7.02
N GLY A 126 12.12 -0.34 -6.16
CA GLY A 126 13.10 -0.07 -5.11
C GLY A 126 12.81 -0.78 -3.78
N ILE A 127 11.81 -1.66 -3.74
CA ILE A 127 11.33 -2.33 -2.54
C ILE A 127 11.58 -3.84 -2.60
N THR A 128 12.04 -4.41 -1.49
CA THR A 128 12.19 -5.86 -1.28
C THR A 128 11.01 -6.41 -0.45
N TYR A 129 10.11 -7.16 -1.09
CA TYR A 129 8.79 -7.45 -0.54
C TYR A 129 8.72 -8.59 0.48
N ASP A 130 9.63 -9.57 0.39
CA ASP A 130 9.65 -10.75 1.25
C ASP A 130 10.21 -10.50 2.66
N SER A 131 10.68 -9.28 2.92
CA SER A 131 11.24 -8.87 4.21
C SER A 131 10.63 -7.57 4.77
N LEU A 132 9.44 -7.18 4.30
CA LEU A 132 8.75 -6.00 4.81
C LEU A 132 8.26 -6.21 6.25
N ILE A 133 8.55 -5.22 7.10
CA ILE A 133 8.06 -5.15 8.48
C ILE A 133 7.56 -3.75 8.82
N VAL A 134 6.71 -3.67 9.84
CA VAL A 134 6.35 -2.42 10.48
C VAL A 134 7.45 -2.04 11.48
N HIS A 135 8.21 -1.00 11.16
CA HIS A 135 9.22 -0.42 12.05
C HIS A 135 9.39 1.08 11.76
N PRO A 136 9.24 1.97 12.75
CA PRO A 136 9.48 3.41 12.60
C PRO A 136 10.91 3.70 12.13
N CYS A 137 11.04 4.58 11.14
CA CYS A 137 12.33 5.09 10.70
C CYS A 137 12.79 6.24 11.61
N PRO A 138 14.07 6.28 12.03
CA PRO A 138 14.61 7.39 12.83
C PRO A 138 14.85 8.68 12.00
N SER A 139 14.70 8.63 10.68
CA SER A 139 15.09 9.72 9.77
C SER A 139 13.95 10.30 8.93
N CYS A 140 12.76 9.69 8.95
CA CYS A 140 11.58 10.18 8.23
C CYS A 140 10.30 9.64 8.86
N ASP A 141 9.14 10.02 8.31
CA ASP A 141 7.82 9.63 8.84
C ASP A 141 7.38 8.21 8.43
N SER A 142 8.23 7.44 7.72
CA SER A 142 7.92 6.06 7.35
C SER A 142 7.96 5.16 8.57
N GLN A 143 7.00 4.24 8.65
CA GLN A 143 6.98 3.15 9.63
C GLN A 143 7.04 1.77 8.97
N VAL A 144 7.54 1.71 7.74
CA VAL A 144 7.80 0.46 7.03
C VAL A 144 9.28 0.37 6.70
N ALA A 145 9.85 -0.81 6.91
CA ALA A 145 11.24 -1.12 6.63
C ALA A 145 11.37 -2.52 6.00
N GLU A 146 12.45 -2.72 5.27
CA GLU A 146 12.93 -4.02 4.80
C GLU A 146 13.97 -4.55 5.79
N VAL A 147 13.97 -5.86 6.00
CA VAL A 147 15.02 -6.55 6.76
C VAL A 147 16.02 -7.14 5.79
N ASP A 148 17.32 -6.88 6.01
CA ASP A 148 18.41 -7.55 5.31
C ASP A 148 19.57 -7.89 6.28
N GLU A 149 20.66 -8.44 5.74
CA GLU A 149 21.82 -8.87 6.54
C GLU A 149 22.52 -7.71 7.27
N GLU A 150 22.37 -6.49 6.77
CA GLU A 150 22.98 -5.28 7.34
C GLU A 150 22.06 -4.56 8.35
N GLY A 151 20.83 -5.04 8.54
CA GLY A 151 19.86 -4.51 9.49
C GLY A 151 18.54 -4.15 8.82
N LEU A 152 18.04 -2.94 9.12
CA LEU A 152 16.81 -2.41 8.55
C LEU A 152 17.10 -1.34 7.51
N ARG A 153 16.38 -1.37 6.39
CA ARG A 153 16.35 -0.31 5.39
C ARG A 153 14.95 0.31 5.32
N CYS A 154 14.83 1.61 5.55
CA CYS A 154 13.56 2.31 5.42
C CYS A 154 13.09 2.33 3.96
N VAL A 155 11.85 1.92 3.69
CA VAL A 155 11.29 1.97 2.32
C VAL A 155 11.02 3.40 1.85
N GLY A 156 10.82 4.35 2.78
CA GLY A 156 10.52 5.75 2.49
C GLY A 156 11.73 6.58 2.07
N CYS A 157 12.81 6.54 2.88
CA CYS A 157 14.01 7.36 2.63
C CYS A 157 15.26 6.57 2.28
N GLY A 158 15.23 5.24 2.33
CA GLY A 158 16.37 4.37 2.05
C GLY A 158 17.45 4.33 3.15
N SER A 159 17.25 5.04 4.26
CA SER A 159 18.20 5.03 5.40
C SER A 159 18.33 3.64 5.99
N ARG A 160 19.57 3.24 6.31
CA ARG A 160 19.90 2.00 7.02
C ARG A 160 20.06 2.25 8.51
N PHE A 161 19.52 1.37 9.34
CA PHE A 161 19.59 1.44 10.81
C PHE A 161 19.43 0.05 11.44
N THR A 162 19.89 -0.12 12.68
CA THR A 162 19.78 -1.39 13.42
C THR A 162 18.63 -1.31 14.43
N VAL A 163 18.02 -2.46 14.72
CA VAL A 163 17.12 -2.59 15.87
C VAL A 163 18.00 -2.69 17.12
N GLU A 164 17.86 -1.74 18.05
CA GLU A 164 18.45 -1.84 19.40
C GLU A 164 17.72 -2.87 20.26
#